data_AF-A0A0T6Y243-F1
#
_entry.id   AF-A0A0T6Y243-F1
#
_cell.length_a   1.000
_cell.length_b   1.000
_cell.length_c   1.000
_cell.angle_alpha   90.00
_cell.angle_beta   90.00
_cell.angle_gamma   90.00
#
_symmetry.space_group_name_H-M   'P 1'
#
loop_
_entity.id
_entity.type
_entity.pdbx_description
1 polymer ?
#
loop_
_entity_poly.entity_id
_entity_poly.type
_entity_poly.pdbx_seq_one_letter_code
_entity_poly.pdbx_strand_id
1 'polypeptide(L)' 'MAQDQPASYGSKPSAPAKRGRAKIINPSEAVYSGHYDLAEFIAKYGLTPLVAREIFGLVGPARRDLDKYMNERRQHLAG' A
#
# COMPACT_ATOMS: atom_id res chain seq x y z
N MET A 1 42.55 -26.94 47.82
CA MET A 1 42.31 -25.52 47.50
C MET A 1 40.80 -25.33 47.51
N ALA A 2 40.31 -24.53 48.46
CA ALA A 2 38.95 -23.98 48.56
C ALA A 2 38.65 -23.11 47.31
N GLN A 3 37.43 -22.77 46.86
CA GLN A 3 36.06 -22.83 47.35
C GLN A 3 35.14 -22.48 46.16
N ASP A 4 33.88 -22.87 46.30
CA ASP A 4 32.67 -22.61 45.50
C ASP A 4 32.45 -21.15 45.04
N GLN A 5 32.04 -20.94 43.77
CA GLN A 5 30.98 -19.97 43.37
C GLN A 5 30.65 -19.99 41.86
N PRO A 6 29.39 -20.31 41.49
CA PRO A 6 28.82 -20.00 40.18
C PRO A 6 27.71 -18.93 40.30
N ALA A 7 27.99 -17.69 39.92
CA ALA A 7 27.02 -16.62 39.62
C ALA A 7 27.84 -15.41 39.12
N SER A 8 27.45 -14.60 38.14
CA SER A 8 26.14 -14.22 37.66
C SER A 8 26.36 -13.68 36.24
N TYR A 9 25.53 -14.12 35.29
CA TYR A 9 25.38 -13.37 34.04
C TYR A 9 24.97 -11.94 34.41
N GLY A 10 25.86 -10.99 34.16
CA GLY A 10 25.60 -9.57 34.31
C GLY A 10 24.62 -9.14 33.24
N SER A 11 23.33 -9.37 33.47
CA SER A 11 22.23 -8.69 32.80
C SER A 11 22.38 -7.20 33.06
N LYS A 12 22.99 -6.48 32.11
CA LYS A 12 23.03 -5.02 32.12
C LYS A 12 21.58 -4.51 32.06
N PRO A 13 21.10 -3.75 33.05
CA PRO A 13 19.79 -3.16 32.98
C PRO A 13 19.78 -1.99 32.00
N SER A 14 18.81 -2.06 31.08
CA SER A 14 17.99 -0.92 30.66
C SER A 14 18.72 0.35 30.25
N ALA A 15 19.25 0.38 29.02
CA ALA A 15 19.26 1.64 28.29
C ALA A 15 17.80 2.04 28.02
N PRO A 16 17.34 3.24 28.43
CA PRO A 16 15.97 3.65 28.21
C PRO A 16 15.71 3.62 26.71
N ALA A 17 14.67 2.88 26.34
CA ALA A 17 14.13 2.84 25.00
C ALA A 17 14.13 4.27 24.44
N LYS A 18 15.03 4.53 23.49
CA LYS A 18 14.72 5.50 22.44
C LYS A 18 13.54 4.88 21.72
N ARG A 19 12.34 5.13 22.27
CA ARG A 19 11.08 5.13 21.55
C ARG A 19 11.27 6.19 20.48
N GLY A 20 12.05 5.85 19.46
CA GLY A 20 12.04 6.51 18.18
C GLY A 20 10.59 6.42 17.77
N ARG A 21 9.91 7.54 17.96
CA ARG A 21 8.49 7.77 17.70
C ARG A 21 8.04 6.78 16.65
N ALA A 22 7.40 5.69 17.09
CA ALA A 22 6.74 4.78 16.17
C ALA A 22 5.71 5.69 15.51
N LYS A 23 6.04 6.14 14.29
CA LYS A 23 5.08 6.83 13.45
C LYS A 23 3.94 5.84 13.40
N ILE A 24 2.83 6.18 14.04
CA ILE A 24 1.56 5.50 13.85
C ILE A 24 1.26 5.79 12.39
N ILE A 25 1.85 5.02 11.49
CA ILE A 25 1.45 5.00 10.11
C ILE A 25 0.09 4.33 10.22
N ASN A 26 -0.97 5.13 10.17
CA ASN A 26 -2.31 4.60 10.05
C ASN A 26 -2.26 3.64 8.85
N PRO A 27 -2.50 2.34 9.01
CA PRO A 27 -2.53 1.43 7.86
C PRO A 27 -3.67 1.77 6.90
N SER A 28 -4.59 2.69 7.26
CA SER A 28 -5.57 3.28 6.34
C SER A 28 -5.03 4.45 5.50
N GLU A 29 -3.89 5.05 5.89
CA GLU A 29 -3.14 6.03 5.08
C GLU A 29 -2.10 5.36 4.17
N ALA A 30 -1.94 4.03 4.26
CA ALA A 30 -1.45 3.26 3.15
C ALA A 30 -2.53 3.20 2.06
N VAL A 31 -3.01 4.37 1.62
CA VAL A 31 -3.75 4.55 0.38
C VAL A 31 -2.89 3.88 -0.67
N TYR A 32 -3.39 2.76 -1.15
CA TYR A 32 -2.71 1.85 -2.06
C TYR A 32 -2.45 2.61 -3.36
N SER A 33 -1.38 3.42 -3.40
CA SER A 33 -1.13 4.45 -4.41
C SER A 33 -0.99 3.91 -5.84
N GLY A 34 -0.98 2.59 -6.00
CA GLY A 34 -0.95 1.89 -7.27
C GLY A 34 -2.30 1.46 -7.83
N HIS A 35 -3.41 1.57 -7.08
CA HIS A 35 -4.74 1.13 -7.53
C HIS A 35 -5.75 2.29 -7.58
N TYR A 36 -6.64 2.29 -8.56
CA TYR A 36 -7.84 3.13 -8.52
C TYR A 36 -8.92 2.39 -7.75
N ASP A 37 -9.62 3.12 -6.88
CA ASP A 37 -10.97 2.72 -6.54
C ASP A 37 -11.89 2.86 -7.78
N LEU A 38 -12.90 2.00 -7.88
CA LEU A 38 -13.86 2.05 -9.00
C LEU A 38 -14.51 3.43 -9.12
N ALA A 39 -14.81 4.08 -7.98
CA ALA A 39 -15.37 5.43 -7.94
C ALA A 39 -14.37 6.49 -8.44
N GLU A 40 -13.09 6.40 -8.05
CA GLU A 40 -12.05 7.29 -8.56
C GLU A 40 -11.88 7.16 -10.07
N PHE A 41 -11.90 5.93 -10.58
CA PHE A 41 -11.79 5.69 -12.01
C PHE A 41 -12.96 6.24 -12.81
N ILE A 42 -14.19 6.02 -12.32
CA ILE A 42 -15.40 6.59 -12.91
C ILE A 42 -15.29 8.12 -12.98
N ALA A 43 -14.91 8.75 -11.87
CA ALA A 43 -14.78 10.20 -11.78
C ALA A 43 -13.67 10.74 -12.69
N LYS A 44 -12.52 10.04 -12.79
CA LYS A 44 -11.36 10.48 -13.58
C LYS A 44 -11.61 10.44 -15.09
N TYR A 45 -12.31 9.41 -15.58
CA TYR A 45 -12.54 9.22 -17.02
C TYR A 45 -13.96 9.58 -17.48
N GLY A 46 -14.84 10.00 -16.56
CA GLY A 46 -16.22 10.35 -16.87
C GLY A 46 -17.03 9.17 -17.43
N LEU A 47 -16.76 7.96 -16.93
CA LEU A 47 -17.38 6.74 -17.44
C LEU A 47 -18.72 6.48 -16.80
N THR A 48 -19.60 5.76 -17.49
CA THR A 48 -20.78 5.18 -16.82
C THR A 48 -20.34 4.06 -15.88
N PRO A 49 -21.02 3.86 -14.73
CA PRO A 49 -20.64 2.82 -13.78
C PRO A 49 -20.60 1.41 -14.38
N LEU A 50 -21.44 1.13 -15.38
CA LEU A 50 -21.48 -0.16 -16.07
C LEU A 50 -20.19 -0.40 -16.87
N VAL A 51 -19.82 0.55 -17.72
CA VAL A 51 -18.59 0.49 -18.54
C VAL A 51 -17.34 0.46 -17.65
N ALA A 52 -17.33 1.25 -16.57
CA ALA A 52 -16.21 1.25 -15.64
C ALA A 52 -16.02 -0.12 -14.97
N ARG A 53 -17.11 -0.80 -14.59
CA ARG A 53 -17.06 -2.14 -13.98
C ARG A 53 -16.56 -3.19 -14.95
N GLU A 54 -16.98 -3.14 -16.22
CA GLU A 54 -16.48 -4.06 -17.25
C GLU A 54 -14.96 -3.89 -17.42
N ILE A 55 -14.49 -2.65 -17.51
CA ILE A 55 -13.06 -2.36 -17.70
C ILE A 55 -12.26 -2.71 -16.44
N PHE A 56 -12.80 -2.44 -15.25
CA PHE A 56 -12.20 -2.88 -13.99
C PHE A 56 -12.08 -4.40 -13.89
N GLY A 57 -13.10 -5.14 -14.34
CA GLY A 57 -13.08 -6.60 -14.35
C GLY A 57 -12.09 -7.19 -15.35
N LEU A 58 -11.90 -6.52 -16.49
CA LEU A 58 -10.99 -6.97 -17.55
C LEU A 58 -9.52 -6.63 -17.27
N VAL A 59 -9.25 -5.42 -16.78
CA VAL A 59 -7.89 -4.88 -16.59
C VAL A 59 -7.40 -5.07 -15.16
N GLY A 60 -8.31 -5.03 -14.19
CA GLY A 60 -7.99 -5.00 -12.77
C GLY A 60 -7.87 -3.57 -12.22
N PRO A 61 -7.73 -3.43 -10.89
CA PRO A 61 -7.75 -2.13 -10.23
C PRO A 61 -6.47 -1.30 -10.43
N ALA A 62 -5.45 -1.81 -11.13
CA ALA A 62 -4.13 -1.19 -11.21
C ALA A 62 -4.18 0.11 -12.02
N ARG A 63 -3.72 1.22 -11.43
CA ARG A 63 -3.76 2.55 -12.06
C ARG A 63 -3.03 2.56 -13.40
N ARG A 64 -1.85 1.96 -13.47
CA ARG A 64 -1.01 1.97 -14.68
C ARG A 64 -1.69 1.24 -15.83
N ASP A 65 -2.27 0.08 -15.57
CA ASP A 65 -2.95 -0.72 -16.59
C ASP A 65 -4.26 -0.05 -17.03
N LEU A 66 -5.03 0.51 -16.09
CA LEU A 66 -6.25 1.26 -16.38
C LEU A 66 -5.97 2.54 -17.19
N ASP A 67 -4.93 3.30 -16.85
CA ASP A 67 -4.49 4.47 -17.60
C ASP A 67 -4.05 4.08 -19.02
N LYS A 68 -3.26 3.01 -19.15
CA LYS A 68 -2.79 2.51 -20.45
C LYS A 68 -3.97 2.09 -21.33
N TYR A 69 -4.87 1.26 -20.79
CA TYR A 69 -6.06 0.79 -21.49
C TYR A 69 -6.95 1.95 -21.96
N MET A 70 -7.17 2.94 -21.09
CA MET A 70 -7.95 4.13 -21.44
C MET A 70 -7.30 4.96 -22.54
N ASN A 71 -5.97 5.03 -22.56
CA ASN A 71 -5.24 5.75 -23.60
C ASN A 71 -5.35 5.02 -24.95
N GLU A 72 -5.15 3.70 -24.97
CA GLU A 72 -5.32 2.86 -26.16
C GLU A 72 -6.76 2.98 -26.69
N ARG A 73 -7.77 2.87 -25.80
CA ARG A 73 -9.18 3.02 -26.16
C ARG A 73 -9.51 4.37 -26.80
N ARG A 74 -8.92 5.46 -26.32
CA ARG A 74 -9.11 6.80 -26.93
C ARG A 74 -8.51 6.88 -28.32
N GLN A 75 -7.33 6.29 -28.53
CA GLN A 75 -6.68 6.30 -29.84
C GLN A 75 -7.48 5.52 -30.88
N HIS A 76 -8.10 4.40 -30.49
CA HIS A 76 -8.99 3.63 -31.35
C HIS A 76 -10.32 4.32 -31.69
N LEU A 77 -10.79 5.26 -30.85
CA LEU A 77 -12.04 5.97 -31.09
C LEU A 77 -11.88 7.25 -31.92
N ALA A 78 -10.64 7.74 -32.06
CA ALA A 78 -10.31 9.00 -32.71
C ALA A 78 -9.72 8.86 -34.12
N GLY A 79 -9.58 7.62 -34.63
CA GLY A 79 -9.18 7.31 -36.00
C GLY A 79 -10.36 6.74 -36.77
#